data_AF-A0A818ZLP8-F1
#
_entry.id   AF-A0A818ZLP8-F1
#
_cell.length_a   1.000
_cell.length_b   1.000
_cell.length_c   1.000
_cell.angle_alpha   90.00
_cell.angle_beta   90.00
_cell.angle_gamma   90.00
#
_symmetry.space_group_name_H-M   'P 1'
#
loop_
_entity.id
_entity.type
_entity.pdbx_description
1 polymer ?
#
loop_
_entity_poly.entity_id
_entity_poly.type
_entity_poly.pdbx_seq_one_letter_code
_entity_poly.pdbx_strand_id
1 'polypeptide(L)'
;MGVDDDAALFDLSCTLFVSKTDQTRSITVSFNASLDLFEKKGLIKTTHRFVRLLSQLFLSDQPLYTFSLFLDEEREILRKLNDTHVDYGPIRCAHHHFIKHAQQYPQKLAMVFEDQSITYTETLFYAQQVAFDLVTEYQVCPNDVVVQLMERSIELVIGILAIWMSGATYAPINPHDPIARLMTCMEQTNAKHIMFHSSTSHISVSSYSNIRINDIINDMTERDLIEILSSIPVSPEHISHIVFTSGSTGKPKAVREALSINSVLDFAQFAHDKCQFYNWYGPAECTEAASKYLISGNELKQGHLPIGRPIPNVHIYIVDDYLQHVIPDIQIGDIVIGGSGVFAGYTDDLLTHQALIDIDGKLCYRTGDLGRLNIESGQIEFKGRRDYQVKLRGQRIELTEVENTILEATDWVQNCVVVIQIDEESVSSLVAHIMVKSEDDRLRENVIDYCRQHLPFYMVPSMWSFVDRLPINDNGKIDRKRLPRVSRNRHQDEVITPGTELEEQLQLIFSQVFHIPLDDVDVTLSFELLGGTSLGIIHALSMIRNQIYEGVDAHTFEQRVFQLAPVTVGPGSIIEANSFVFPGAILEGENMIEPLTLIMKGDHLDKGTR
;
A
#
# COMPACT_ATOMS: atom_id res chain seq x y z
N MET A 1 -39.76 -33.53 17.63
CA MET A 1 -39.01 -33.67 16.36
C MET A 1 -39.49 -34.96 15.70
N GLY A 2 -40.49 -34.87 14.82
CA GLY A 2 -40.75 -35.92 13.84
C GLY A 2 -39.97 -35.53 12.60
N VAL A 3 -39.15 -36.45 12.08
CA VAL A 3 -38.59 -36.33 10.72
C VAL A 3 -39.70 -36.85 9.83
N ASP A 4 -40.45 -35.95 9.17
CA ASP A 4 -41.30 -36.38 8.05
C ASP A 4 -40.39 -36.72 6.88
N ASP A 5 -40.61 -37.91 6.32
CA ASP A 5 -39.82 -38.58 5.28
C ASP A 5 -40.08 -38.00 3.87
N ASP A 6 -40.39 -36.70 3.79
CA ASP A 6 -40.70 -36.02 2.54
C ASP A 6 -39.43 -35.42 1.92
N ALA A 7 -39.01 -35.99 0.78
CA ALA A 7 -37.91 -35.48 -0.03
C ALA A 7 -38.11 -33.99 -0.33
N ALA A 8 -37.04 -33.19 -0.20
CA ALA A 8 -37.09 -31.76 -0.47
C ALA A 8 -37.52 -31.48 -1.92
N LEU A 9 -38.67 -30.84 -2.11
CA LEU A 9 -39.22 -30.49 -3.43
C LEU A 9 -38.57 -29.25 -4.06
N PHE A 10 -37.90 -28.43 -3.23
CA PHE A 10 -37.19 -27.20 -3.58
C PHE A 10 -35.88 -27.14 -2.82
N ASP A 11 -34.93 -26.30 -3.27
CA ASP A 11 -33.63 -26.13 -2.61
C ASP A 11 -33.79 -25.79 -1.12
N LEU A 12 -34.63 -24.81 -0.80
CA LEU A 12 -35.03 -24.42 0.56
C LEU A 12 -36.48 -23.94 0.55
N SER A 13 -37.28 -24.42 1.51
CA SER A 13 -38.65 -23.98 1.75
C SER A 13 -38.84 -23.62 3.22
N CYS A 14 -39.53 -22.51 3.47
CA CYS A 14 -39.87 -22.03 4.80
C CYS A 14 -41.39 -21.95 4.92
N THR A 15 -41.97 -22.69 5.86
CA THR A 15 -43.41 -22.68 6.13
C THR A 15 -43.67 -22.10 7.52
N LEU A 16 -44.53 -21.09 7.60
CA LEU A 16 -44.95 -20.47 8.85
C LEU A 16 -46.36 -20.95 9.22
N PHE A 17 -46.49 -21.55 10.39
CA PHE A 17 -47.76 -21.95 10.97
C PHE A 17 -48.11 -21.01 12.12
N VAL A 18 -49.22 -20.30 12.00
CA VAL A 18 -49.72 -19.42 13.07
C VAL A 18 -50.81 -20.17 13.82
N SER A 19 -50.59 -20.42 15.10
CA SER A 19 -51.60 -20.98 16.00
C SER A 19 -52.08 -19.93 16.98
N LYS A 20 -53.39 -19.90 17.20
CA LYS A 20 -54.04 -18.98 18.14
C LYS A 20 -54.99 -19.79 19.02
N THR A 21 -54.70 -19.81 20.32
CA THR A 21 -55.61 -20.26 21.37
C THR A 21 -56.16 -19.05 22.12
N ASP A 22 -57.14 -19.25 23.01
CA ASP A 22 -57.71 -18.18 23.83
C ASP A 22 -56.68 -17.52 24.77
N GLN A 23 -55.56 -18.19 25.05
CA GLN A 23 -54.53 -17.73 25.98
C GLN A 23 -53.18 -17.41 25.33
N THR A 24 -52.87 -17.99 24.16
CA THR A 24 -51.56 -17.82 23.51
C THR A 24 -51.66 -17.71 21.99
N ARG A 25 -50.81 -16.88 21.40
CA ARG A 25 -50.51 -16.88 19.96
C ARG A 25 -49.10 -17.42 19.79
N SER A 26 -48.93 -18.42 18.95
CA SER A 26 -47.60 -18.96 18.62
C SER A 26 -47.41 -18.98 17.11
N ILE A 27 -46.17 -18.78 16.70
CA ILE A 27 -45.73 -18.94 15.32
C ILE A 27 -44.72 -20.09 15.34
N THR A 28 -44.98 -21.13 14.56
CA THR A 28 -44.05 -22.23 14.32
C THR A 28 -43.47 -22.07 12.93
N VAL A 29 -42.15 -22.02 12.84
CA VAL A 29 -41.43 -21.93 11.55
C VAL A 29 -40.80 -23.28 11.27
N SER A 30 -41.08 -23.84 10.09
CA SER A 30 -40.49 -25.09 9.61
C SER A 30 -39.66 -24.84 8.35
N PHE A 31 -38.41 -25.29 8.34
CA PHE A 31 -37.53 -25.25 7.18
C PHE A 31 -37.34 -26.67 6.64
N ASN A 32 -37.60 -26.88 5.35
CA ASN A 32 -37.27 -28.11 4.62
C ASN A 32 -36.31 -27.73 3.48
N ALA A 33 -35.17 -28.42 3.38
CA ALA A 33 -34.06 -28.08 2.49
C ALA A 33 -33.37 -29.34 1.94
N SER A 34 -32.78 -29.20 0.76
CA SER A 34 -31.95 -30.27 0.17
C SER A 34 -30.60 -30.38 0.88
N LEU A 35 -30.29 -31.56 1.42
CA LEU A 35 -28.99 -31.82 2.06
C LEU A 35 -27.83 -31.92 1.05
N ASP A 36 -28.12 -32.00 -0.25
CA ASP A 36 -27.10 -31.91 -1.30
C ASP A 36 -26.55 -30.48 -1.45
N LEU A 37 -27.32 -29.47 -1.01
CA LEU A 37 -26.97 -28.05 -1.13
C LEU A 37 -26.69 -27.39 0.24
N PHE A 38 -27.30 -27.90 1.31
CA PHE A 38 -27.27 -27.26 2.62
C PHE A 38 -26.73 -28.18 3.71
N GLU A 39 -25.73 -27.69 4.44
CA GLU A 39 -25.30 -28.34 5.67
C GLU A 39 -26.29 -28.11 6.81
N LYS A 40 -26.53 -29.16 7.60
CA LYS A 40 -27.44 -29.12 8.76
C LYS A 40 -27.10 -28.00 9.75
N LYS A 41 -25.80 -27.75 10.01
CA LYS A 41 -25.34 -26.68 10.91
C LYS A 41 -25.72 -25.29 10.35
N GLY A 42 -25.55 -25.07 9.05
CA GLY A 42 -25.92 -23.83 8.36
C GLY A 42 -27.43 -23.58 8.39
N LEU A 43 -28.25 -24.62 8.22
CA LEU A 43 -29.72 -24.51 8.31
C LEU A 43 -30.19 -24.14 9.72
N ILE A 44 -29.59 -24.71 10.76
CA ILE A 44 -29.90 -24.37 12.15
C ILE A 44 -29.59 -22.89 12.41
N LYS A 45 -28.40 -22.41 12.00
CA LYS A 45 -28.03 -21.00 12.11
C LYS A 45 -29.02 -20.09 11.37
N THR A 46 -29.39 -20.45 10.13
CA THR A 46 -30.36 -19.70 9.32
C THR A 46 -31.72 -19.59 10.03
N THR A 47 -32.18 -20.69 10.63
CA THR A 47 -33.42 -20.72 11.43
C THR A 47 -33.33 -19.78 12.64
N HIS A 48 -32.21 -19.80 13.37
CA HIS A 48 -31.99 -18.90 14.51
C HIS A 48 -31.99 -17.43 14.08
N ARG A 49 -31.38 -17.08 12.93
CA ARG A 49 -31.40 -15.71 12.41
C ARG A 49 -32.81 -15.26 12.03
N PHE A 50 -33.59 -16.15 11.39
CA PHE A 50 -34.97 -15.84 11.01
C PHE A 50 -35.86 -15.60 12.24
N VAL A 51 -35.73 -16.45 13.28
CA VAL A 51 -36.45 -16.26 14.55
C VAL A 51 -36.01 -14.97 15.25
N ARG A 52 -34.71 -14.64 15.22
CA ARG A 52 -34.17 -13.39 15.77
C ARG A 52 -34.77 -12.18 15.07
N LEU A 53 -34.79 -12.16 13.74
CA LEU A 53 -35.40 -11.10 12.95
C LEU A 53 -36.87 -10.89 13.31
N LEU A 54 -37.67 -11.97 13.32
CA LEU A 54 -39.08 -11.89 13.70
C LEU A 54 -39.25 -11.33 15.12
N SER A 55 -38.45 -11.82 16.07
CA SER A 55 -38.51 -11.35 17.47
C SER A 55 -38.20 -9.86 17.58
N GLN A 56 -37.21 -9.36 16.84
CA GLN A 56 -36.87 -7.93 16.83
C GLN A 56 -37.99 -7.09 16.19
N LEU A 57 -38.57 -7.55 15.08
CA LEU A 57 -39.70 -6.90 14.40
C LEU A 57 -40.95 -6.80 15.29
N PHE A 58 -41.19 -7.77 16.17
CA PHE A 58 -42.32 -7.71 17.10
C PHE A 58 -42.09 -6.77 18.30
N LEU A 59 -40.84 -6.40 18.58
CA LEU A 59 -40.48 -5.59 19.75
C LEU A 59 -40.17 -4.13 19.38
N SER A 60 -40.09 -3.79 18.09
CA SER A 60 -39.59 -2.50 17.64
C SER A 60 -40.15 -2.12 16.26
N ASP A 61 -40.52 -0.85 16.10
CA ASP A 61 -40.95 -0.26 14.83
C ASP A 61 -39.80 0.40 14.04
N GLN A 62 -38.54 0.06 14.36
CA GLN A 62 -37.37 0.61 13.68
C GLN A 62 -37.27 0.11 12.22
N PRO A 63 -36.57 0.85 11.33
CA PRO A 63 -36.38 0.42 9.96
C PRO A 63 -35.71 -0.96 9.85
N LEU A 64 -36.12 -1.75 8.85
CA LEU A 64 -35.68 -3.15 8.67
C LEU A 64 -34.14 -3.30 8.67
N TYR A 65 -33.42 -2.34 8.08
CA TYR A 65 -31.95 -2.37 7.97
C TYR A 65 -31.21 -2.18 9.30
N THR A 66 -31.89 -1.77 10.37
CA THR A 66 -31.29 -1.62 11.71
C THR A 66 -31.25 -2.92 12.50
N PHE A 67 -31.92 -3.97 12.02
CA PHE A 67 -32.04 -5.23 12.72
C PHE A 67 -30.84 -6.14 12.46
N SER A 68 -30.10 -6.43 13.53
CA SER A 68 -28.92 -7.29 13.44
C SER A 68 -29.31 -8.76 13.36
N LEU A 69 -28.91 -9.40 12.25
CA LEU A 69 -28.98 -10.85 12.06
C LEU A 69 -27.81 -11.60 12.70
N PHE A 70 -26.83 -10.89 13.27
CA PHE A 70 -25.66 -11.46 13.91
C PHE A 70 -26.07 -12.21 15.19
N LEU A 71 -25.68 -13.49 15.32
CA LEU A 71 -26.07 -14.33 16.44
C LEU A 71 -25.18 -14.04 17.67
N ASP A 72 -25.70 -14.29 18.87
CA ASP A 72 -24.98 -13.96 20.11
C ASP A 72 -23.71 -14.83 20.29
N GLU A 73 -23.75 -16.10 19.86
CA GLU A 73 -22.58 -16.99 19.83
C GLU A 73 -21.48 -16.46 18.90
N GLU A 74 -21.85 -15.91 17.75
CA GLU A 74 -20.91 -15.32 16.79
C GLU A 74 -20.35 -14.02 17.33
N ARG A 75 -21.15 -13.24 18.07
CA ARG A 75 -20.72 -12.00 18.72
C ARG A 75 -19.63 -12.28 19.75
N GLU A 76 -19.79 -13.35 20.52
CA GLU A 76 -18.80 -13.76 21.50
C GLU A 76 -17.51 -14.26 20.82
N ILE A 77 -17.60 -14.98 19.70
CA ILE A 77 -16.41 -15.38 18.93
C ILE A 77 -15.71 -14.14 18.36
N LEU A 78 -16.44 -13.23 17.72
CA LEU A 78 -15.89 -11.99 17.18
C LEU A 78 -15.22 -11.15 18.27
N ARG A 79 -15.82 -11.06 19.45
CA ARG A 79 -15.25 -10.37 20.61
C ARG A 79 -13.90 -10.98 21.01
N LYS A 80 -13.80 -12.31 21.07
CA LYS A 80 -12.55 -13.03 21.37
C LYS A 80 -11.49 -12.85 20.29
N LEU A 81 -11.88 -12.86 19.02
CA LEU A 81 -10.96 -12.64 17.90
C LEU A 81 -10.35 -11.23 17.93
N ASN A 82 -11.11 -10.26 18.43
CA ASN A 82 -10.69 -8.86 18.60
C ASN A 82 -10.18 -8.54 20.02
N ASP A 83 -10.01 -9.54 20.88
CA ASP A 83 -9.42 -9.40 22.21
C ASP A 83 -7.89 -9.48 22.10
N THR A 84 -7.31 -8.50 21.42
CA THR A 84 -5.89 -8.45 21.05
C THR A 84 -5.06 -7.59 22.00
N HIS A 85 -5.61 -7.21 23.15
CA HIS A 85 -4.96 -6.28 24.06
C HIS A 85 -3.63 -6.86 24.58
N VAL A 86 -2.54 -6.11 24.38
CA VAL A 86 -1.22 -6.40 24.92
C VAL A 86 -0.70 -5.15 25.62
N ASP A 87 -0.35 -5.29 26.90
CA ASP A 87 0.27 -4.22 27.68
C ASP A 87 1.78 -4.16 27.39
N TYR A 88 2.19 -3.16 26.62
CA TYR A 88 3.61 -2.89 26.32
C TYR A 88 4.28 -1.98 27.37
N GLY A 89 3.58 -1.61 28.44
CA GLY A 89 4.03 -0.65 29.45
C GLY A 89 3.86 0.80 28.99
N PRO A 90 4.63 1.76 29.56
CA PRO A 90 4.49 3.17 29.22
C PRO A 90 4.86 3.41 27.76
N ILE A 91 3.95 4.07 27.02
CA ILE A 91 4.15 4.46 25.62
C ILE A 91 5.36 5.40 25.54
N ARG A 92 6.27 5.11 24.62
CA ARG A 92 7.47 5.91 24.35
C ARG A 92 7.57 6.23 22.89
N CYS A 93 8.15 7.37 22.56
CA CYS A 93 8.47 7.71 21.17
C CYS A 93 9.55 6.76 20.62
N ALA A 94 9.50 6.47 19.32
CA ALA A 94 10.42 5.53 18.67
C ALA A 94 11.91 5.84 18.92
N HIS A 95 12.31 7.12 18.86
CA HIS A 95 13.70 7.53 19.11
C HIS A 95 14.19 7.22 20.55
N HIS A 96 13.30 7.16 21.56
CA HIS A 96 13.68 6.74 22.91
C HIS A 96 14.11 5.26 22.96
N HIS A 97 13.51 4.41 22.14
CA HIS A 97 13.94 3.02 22.00
C HIS A 97 15.32 2.95 21.35
N PHE A 98 15.56 3.76 20.31
CA PHE A 98 16.87 3.86 19.66
C PHE A 98 17.96 4.31 20.65
N ILE A 99 17.71 5.37 21.44
CA ILE A 99 18.64 5.87 22.47
C ILE A 99 18.98 4.75 23.48
N LYS A 100 17.97 4.03 23.96
CA LYS A 100 18.19 2.91 24.89
C LYS A 100 19.05 1.82 24.26
N HIS A 101 18.81 1.46 23.00
CA HIS A 101 19.63 0.48 22.29
C HIS A 101 21.05 0.97 22.07
N ALA A 102 21.26 2.23 21.73
CA ALA A 102 22.59 2.80 21.55
C ALA A 102 23.42 2.82 22.84
N GLN A 103 22.78 3.06 23.99
CA GLN A 103 23.43 2.96 25.29
C GLN A 103 23.80 1.51 25.65
N GLN A 104 22.95 0.55 25.27
CA GLN A 104 23.14 -0.86 25.61
C GLN A 104 24.10 -1.58 24.65
N TYR A 105 24.14 -1.17 23.38
CA TYR A 105 24.89 -1.84 22.30
C TYR A 105 25.71 -0.84 21.46
N PRO A 106 26.58 -0.04 22.10
CA PRO A 106 27.21 1.13 21.47
C PRO A 106 28.00 0.82 20.19
N GLN A 107 28.73 -0.29 20.20
CA GLN A 107 29.63 -0.70 19.12
C GLN A 107 28.97 -1.62 18.08
N LYS A 108 27.68 -1.95 18.24
CA LYS A 108 26.98 -2.76 17.23
C LYS A 108 26.69 -1.88 16.02
N LEU A 109 26.77 -2.46 14.81
CA LEU A 109 26.33 -1.78 13.59
C LEU A 109 24.83 -1.50 13.66
N ALA A 110 24.46 -0.23 13.53
CA ALA A 110 23.08 0.20 13.41
C ALA A 110 22.64 0.16 11.95
N MET A 111 23.49 0.66 11.04
CA MET A 111 23.17 0.74 9.62
C MET A 111 24.37 0.37 8.75
N VAL A 112 24.07 -0.24 7.61
CA VAL A 112 25.00 -0.47 6.51
C VAL A 112 24.34 0.04 5.24
N PHE A 113 25.02 0.90 4.49
CA PHE A 113 24.58 1.38 3.19
C PHE A 113 25.75 1.32 2.23
N GLU A 114 25.65 0.47 1.21
CA GLU A 114 26.75 0.21 0.26
C GLU A 114 28.05 -0.19 1.01
N ASP A 115 29.13 0.57 0.85
CA ASP A 115 30.42 0.37 1.52
C ASP A 115 30.51 1.09 2.88
N GLN A 116 29.49 1.85 3.24
CA GLN A 116 29.42 2.59 4.50
C GLN A 116 28.75 1.75 5.59
N SER A 117 29.29 1.84 6.80
CA SER A 117 28.69 1.22 7.98
C SER A 117 28.83 2.16 9.17
N ILE A 118 27.80 2.22 10.00
CA ILE A 118 27.77 3.11 11.15
C ILE A 118 27.19 2.38 12.36
N THR A 119 27.82 2.58 13.52
CA THR A 119 27.39 1.99 14.79
C THR A 119 26.19 2.72 15.39
N TYR A 120 25.57 2.11 16.41
CA TYR A 120 24.49 2.77 17.16
C TYR A 120 24.94 4.06 17.84
N THR A 121 26.13 4.09 18.45
CA THR A 121 26.64 5.31 19.11
C THR A 121 26.92 6.41 18.10
N GLU A 122 27.55 6.11 16.97
CA GLU A 122 27.81 7.10 15.92
C GLU A 122 26.50 7.63 15.33
N THR A 123 25.54 6.74 15.04
CA THR A 123 24.21 7.13 14.54
C THR A 123 23.50 8.07 15.51
N LEU A 124 23.50 7.72 16.80
CA LEU A 124 22.88 8.56 17.83
C LEU A 124 23.57 9.94 17.89
N PHE A 125 24.90 9.97 17.88
CA PHE A 125 25.66 11.21 17.95
C PHE A 125 25.37 12.15 16.78
N TYR A 126 25.35 11.65 15.53
CA TYR A 126 25.00 12.48 14.38
C TYR A 126 23.53 12.91 14.40
N ALA A 127 22.60 12.03 14.80
CA ALA A 127 21.20 12.39 14.92
C ALA A 127 20.98 13.49 15.97
N GLN A 128 21.73 13.47 17.08
CA GLN A 128 21.68 14.51 18.10
C GLN A 128 22.27 15.84 17.62
N GLN A 129 23.36 15.83 16.85
CA GLN A 129 23.90 17.04 16.23
C GLN A 129 22.88 17.69 15.28
N VAL A 130 22.27 16.89 14.40
CA VAL A 130 21.23 17.38 13.49
C VAL A 130 20.03 17.90 14.28
N ALA A 131 19.55 17.18 15.29
CA ALA A 131 18.42 17.61 16.12
C ALA A 131 18.71 18.93 16.86
N PHE A 132 19.95 19.11 17.31
CA PHE A 132 20.38 20.33 17.98
C PHE A 132 20.29 21.53 17.02
N ASP A 133 20.88 21.45 15.83
CA ASP A 133 20.83 22.52 14.84
C ASP A 133 19.38 22.80 14.39
N LEU A 134 18.54 21.77 14.23
CA LEU A 134 17.11 21.95 13.94
C LEU A 134 16.47 22.90 14.95
N VAL A 135 16.75 22.73 16.24
CA VAL A 135 16.12 23.47 17.33
C VAL A 135 16.76 24.85 17.52
N THR A 136 18.08 24.97 17.43
CA THR A 136 18.81 26.19 17.76
C THR A 136 18.96 27.14 16.57
N GLU A 137 19.42 26.63 15.43
CA GLU A 137 19.69 27.42 14.23
C GLU A 137 18.42 27.59 13.39
N TYR A 138 17.69 26.50 13.17
CA TYR A 138 16.49 26.50 12.32
C TYR A 138 15.19 26.76 13.10
N GLN A 139 15.23 26.83 14.44
CA GLN A 139 14.09 27.14 15.30
C GLN A 139 12.89 26.20 15.13
N VAL A 140 13.16 24.94 14.78
CA VAL A 140 12.15 23.88 14.69
C VAL A 140 11.56 23.63 16.08
N CYS A 141 10.24 23.71 16.17
CA CYS A 141 9.48 23.46 17.39
C CYS A 141 8.74 22.11 17.31
N PRO A 142 8.33 21.53 18.46
CA PRO A 142 7.47 20.35 18.44
C PRO A 142 6.19 20.56 17.61
N ASN A 143 5.83 19.57 16.80
CA ASN A 143 4.77 19.58 15.79
C ASN A 143 5.00 20.48 14.54
N ASP A 144 6.13 21.16 14.40
CA ASP A 144 6.50 21.68 13.08
C ASP A 144 6.74 20.50 12.12
N VAL A 145 6.50 20.71 10.83
CA VAL A 145 6.77 19.70 9.80
C VAL A 145 8.09 20.01 9.10
N VAL A 146 8.94 18.98 9.02
CA VAL A 146 10.16 18.98 8.22
C VAL A 146 9.99 17.99 7.07
N VAL A 147 9.94 18.52 5.85
CA VAL A 147 9.88 17.70 4.63
C VAL A 147 11.26 17.13 4.35
N GLN A 148 11.37 15.83 4.09
CA GLN A 148 12.63 15.20 3.70
C GLN A 148 12.59 14.86 2.20
N LEU A 149 13.47 15.50 1.43
CA LEU A 149 13.68 15.28 0.00
C LEU A 149 15.03 14.61 -0.21
N MET A 150 15.10 13.32 0.13
CA MET A 150 16.34 12.56 0.14
C MET A 150 16.14 11.20 -0.50
N GLU A 151 17.18 10.74 -1.20
CA GLU A 151 17.31 9.35 -1.64
C GLU A 151 17.67 8.46 -0.44
N ARG A 152 17.74 7.14 -0.66
CA ARG A 152 18.20 6.21 0.39
C ARG A 152 19.65 6.51 0.73
N SER A 153 19.92 6.77 2.00
CA SER A 153 21.28 6.92 2.53
C SER A 153 21.29 6.73 4.06
N ILE A 154 22.47 6.71 4.68
CA ILE A 154 22.60 6.75 6.15
C ILE A 154 21.98 8.03 6.72
N GLU A 155 22.21 9.17 6.04
CA GLU A 155 21.69 10.48 6.40
C GLU A 155 20.17 10.54 6.37
N LEU A 156 19.50 9.77 5.49
CA LEU A 156 18.04 9.69 5.47
C LEU A 156 17.52 9.27 6.86
N VAL A 157 18.07 8.19 7.43
CA VAL A 157 17.66 7.67 8.73
C VAL A 157 18.08 8.58 9.88
N ILE A 158 19.29 9.16 9.80
CA ILE A 158 19.75 10.17 10.77
C ILE A 158 18.78 11.36 10.80
N GLY A 159 18.34 11.86 9.64
CA GLY A 159 17.38 12.94 9.53
C GLY A 159 16.04 12.62 10.19
N ILE A 160 15.50 11.42 9.97
CA ILE A 160 14.24 11.00 10.62
C ILE A 160 14.40 10.97 12.15
N LEU A 161 15.48 10.37 12.66
CA LEU A 161 15.75 10.33 14.10
C LEU A 161 15.89 11.75 14.67
N ALA A 162 16.60 12.63 13.98
CA ALA A 162 16.82 14.00 14.40
C ALA A 162 15.52 14.83 14.46
N ILE A 163 14.68 14.70 13.42
CA ILE A 163 13.35 15.33 13.37
C ILE A 163 12.51 14.87 14.57
N TRP A 164 12.47 13.56 14.84
CA TRP A 164 11.75 13.04 16.00
C TRP A 164 12.32 13.49 17.35
N MET A 165 13.65 13.61 17.48
CA MET A 165 14.29 14.12 18.69
C MET A 165 13.97 15.60 18.93
N SER A 166 13.75 16.40 17.88
CA SER A 166 13.26 17.78 17.99
C SER A 166 11.75 17.88 18.32
N GLY A 167 11.03 16.76 18.30
CA GLY A 167 9.58 16.69 18.48
C GLY A 167 8.78 17.08 17.24
N ALA A 168 9.45 17.32 16.11
CA ALA A 168 8.84 17.66 14.83
C ALA A 168 8.34 16.41 14.09
N THR A 169 7.52 16.68 13.08
CA THR A 169 6.91 15.67 12.20
C THR A 169 7.72 15.52 10.93
N TYR A 170 8.08 14.29 10.59
CA TYR A 170 8.82 13.96 9.37
C TYR A 170 7.84 13.74 8.20
N ALA A 171 8.08 14.38 7.05
CA ALA A 171 7.29 14.16 5.84
C ALA A 171 8.17 13.70 4.67
N PRO A 172 8.21 12.39 4.33
CA PRO A 172 8.94 11.92 3.16
C PRO A 172 8.25 12.35 1.88
N ILE A 173 9.04 12.91 0.97
CA ILE A 173 8.61 13.14 -0.41
C ILE A 173 9.70 12.59 -1.33
N ASN A 174 9.27 11.82 -2.35
CA ASN A 174 10.19 11.22 -3.31
C ASN A 174 10.86 12.33 -4.15
N PRO A 175 12.20 12.50 -4.09
CA PRO A 175 12.90 13.55 -4.83
C PRO A 175 12.79 13.40 -6.36
N HIS A 176 12.43 12.21 -6.87
CA HIS A 176 12.23 11.98 -8.30
C HIS A 176 10.81 12.30 -8.80
N ASP A 177 9.88 12.67 -7.90
CA ASP A 177 8.55 13.11 -8.34
C ASP A 177 8.67 14.47 -9.08
N PRO A 178 7.80 14.75 -10.07
CA PRO A 178 7.84 16.01 -10.79
C PRO A 178 7.69 17.23 -9.86
N ILE A 179 8.37 18.33 -10.18
CA ILE A 179 8.39 19.54 -9.34
C ILE A 179 6.99 20.04 -8.99
N ALA A 180 6.04 20.04 -9.93
CA ALA A 180 4.67 20.48 -9.66
C ALA A 180 3.98 19.62 -8.59
N ARG A 181 4.26 18.31 -8.59
CA ARG A 181 3.78 17.38 -7.57
C ARG A 181 4.46 17.59 -6.23
N LEU A 182 5.79 17.76 -6.22
CA LEU A 182 6.54 18.09 -5.01
C LEU A 182 5.92 19.30 -4.32
N MET A 183 5.70 20.39 -5.07
CA MET A 183 5.10 21.62 -4.55
C MET A 183 3.70 21.38 -3.98
N THR A 184 2.85 20.64 -4.71
CA THR A 184 1.49 20.30 -4.23
C THR A 184 1.52 19.51 -2.92
N CYS A 185 2.41 18.53 -2.80
CA CYS A 185 2.57 17.76 -1.56
C CYS A 185 3.10 18.64 -0.41
N MET A 186 4.12 19.46 -0.67
CA MET A 186 4.70 20.36 0.34
C MET A 186 3.71 21.44 0.82
N GLU A 187 2.82 21.95 -0.05
CA GLU A 187 1.78 22.89 0.35
C GLU A 187 0.77 22.26 1.32
N GLN A 188 0.47 20.96 1.17
CA GLN A 188 -0.48 20.26 2.03
C GLN A 188 0.07 19.96 3.43
N THR A 189 1.39 19.98 3.63
CA THR A 189 1.99 19.73 4.95
C THR A 189 2.03 20.96 5.85
N ASN A 190 1.87 22.17 5.30
CA ASN A 190 2.21 23.44 5.96
C ASN A 190 3.66 23.47 6.50
N ALA A 191 4.57 22.69 5.90
CA ALA A 191 5.97 22.68 6.32
C ALA A 191 6.65 24.04 6.11
N LYS A 192 7.59 24.34 6.99
CA LYS A 192 8.47 25.53 6.87
C LYS A 192 9.88 25.14 6.47
N HIS A 193 10.25 23.89 6.69
CA HIS A 193 11.61 23.38 6.54
C HIS A 193 11.64 22.22 5.56
N ILE A 194 12.68 22.20 4.72
CA ILE A 194 13.02 21.11 3.82
C ILE A 194 14.42 20.63 4.19
N MET A 195 14.57 19.33 4.43
CA MET A 195 15.84 18.66 4.64
C MET A 195 16.21 17.85 3.39
N PHE A 196 17.44 18.01 2.92
CA PHE A 196 17.94 17.36 1.71
C PHE A 196 19.40 16.93 1.85
N HIS A 197 19.80 15.97 1.01
CA HIS A 197 21.17 15.50 0.86
C HIS A 197 21.87 16.33 -0.22
N SER A 198 23.20 16.37 -0.24
CA SER A 198 23.93 17.08 -1.29
C SER A 198 23.56 16.62 -2.71
N SER A 199 23.26 15.32 -2.90
CA SER A 199 22.80 14.76 -4.18
C SER A 199 21.46 15.34 -4.65
N THR A 200 20.55 15.66 -3.73
CA THR A 200 19.22 16.20 -4.03
C THR A 200 19.14 17.73 -3.94
N SER A 201 20.29 18.41 -3.84
CA SER A 201 20.34 19.87 -3.67
C SER A 201 19.80 20.70 -4.82
N HIS A 202 19.63 20.09 -6.01
CA HIS A 202 18.99 20.72 -7.16
C HIS A 202 17.49 20.99 -6.95
N ILE A 203 16.87 20.40 -5.93
CA ILE A 203 15.45 20.51 -5.59
C ILE A 203 15.19 21.64 -4.57
N SER A 204 16.20 22.45 -4.21
CA SER A 204 16.03 23.53 -3.24
C SER A 204 14.93 24.50 -3.66
N VAL A 205 14.00 24.80 -2.76
CA VAL A 205 12.84 25.67 -3.03
C VAL A 205 12.97 26.94 -2.22
N SER A 206 12.95 28.10 -2.90
CA SER A 206 13.20 29.41 -2.27
C SER A 206 12.21 29.81 -1.18
N SER A 207 11.00 29.24 -1.19
CA SER A 207 9.94 29.55 -0.23
C SER A 207 10.09 28.85 1.12
N TYR A 208 11.07 27.95 1.27
CA TYR A 208 11.28 27.14 2.46
C TYR A 208 12.66 27.36 3.07
N SER A 209 12.80 27.07 4.37
CA SER A 209 14.10 26.96 5.02
C SER A 209 14.79 25.67 4.56
N ASN A 210 15.88 25.81 3.82
CA ASN A 210 16.62 24.71 3.20
C ASN A 210 17.72 24.22 4.15
N ILE A 211 17.60 22.97 4.61
CA ILE A 211 18.50 22.31 5.57
C ILE A 211 19.28 21.24 4.82
N ARG A 212 20.58 21.48 4.59
CA ARG A 212 21.45 20.45 4.01
C ARG A 212 22.05 19.61 5.12
N ILE A 213 21.67 18.34 5.20
CA ILE A 213 22.06 17.49 6.33
C ILE A 213 23.57 17.21 6.40
N ASN A 214 24.25 17.10 5.25
CA ASN A 214 25.70 16.84 5.22
C ASN A 214 26.56 18.02 5.68
N ASP A 215 25.98 19.23 5.75
CA ASP A 215 26.69 20.44 6.19
C ASP A 215 26.62 20.60 7.72
N ILE A 216 25.82 19.78 8.41
CA ILE A 216 25.65 19.85 9.86
C ILE A 216 26.80 19.13 10.54
N ILE A 217 27.75 19.92 11.00
CA ILE A 217 28.82 19.51 11.90
C ILE A 217 28.97 20.62 12.93
N ASN A 218 28.77 20.31 14.21
CA ASN A 218 28.99 21.26 15.29
C ASN A 218 30.03 20.74 16.29
N ASP A 219 30.77 21.65 16.91
CA ASP A 219 31.84 21.33 17.87
C ASP A 219 31.28 21.06 19.30
N MET A 220 29.98 20.80 19.44
CA MET A 220 29.34 20.63 20.73
C MET A 220 29.72 19.30 21.37
N THR A 221 29.82 19.30 22.70
CA THR A 221 30.04 18.04 23.43
C THR A 221 28.74 17.25 23.51
N GLU A 222 28.84 15.91 23.58
CA GLU A 222 27.69 15.02 23.78
C GLU A 222 26.83 15.44 24.98
N ARG A 223 27.45 15.94 26.04
CA ARG A 223 26.74 16.45 27.23
C ARG A 223 25.85 17.64 26.91
N ASP A 224 26.37 18.61 26.15
CA ASP A 224 25.64 19.83 25.82
C ASP A 224 24.45 19.52 24.89
N LEU A 225 24.66 18.60 23.94
CA LEU A 225 23.59 18.10 23.07
C LEU A 225 22.47 17.46 23.90
N ILE A 226 22.82 16.56 24.83
CA ILE A 226 21.85 15.87 25.68
C ILE A 226 21.09 16.85 26.57
N GLU A 227 21.76 17.83 27.18
CA GLU A 227 21.13 18.81 28.07
C GLU A 227 20.03 19.59 27.35
N ILE A 228 20.32 20.07 26.14
CA ILE A 228 19.38 20.88 25.36
C ILE A 228 18.25 20.01 24.80
N LEU A 229 18.56 18.86 24.20
CA LEU A 229 17.54 17.97 23.65
C LEU A 229 16.60 17.40 24.73
N SER A 230 17.11 17.15 25.94
CA SER A 230 16.29 16.65 27.06
C SER A 230 15.30 17.70 27.60
N SER A 231 15.51 18.98 27.27
CA SER A 231 14.60 20.06 27.65
C SER A 231 13.40 20.21 26.71
N ILE A 232 13.44 19.57 25.54
CA ILE A 232 12.38 19.63 24.54
C ILE A 232 11.21 18.75 25.00
N PRO A 233 9.97 19.27 25.06
CA PRO A 233 8.82 18.53 25.55
C PRO A 233 8.27 17.56 24.50
N VAL A 234 9.04 16.53 24.13
CA VAL A 234 8.62 15.53 23.14
C VAL A 234 7.67 14.51 23.77
N SER A 235 6.51 14.29 23.14
CA SER A 235 5.45 13.40 23.63
C SER A 235 5.10 12.34 22.57
N PRO A 236 4.69 11.11 22.96
CA PRO A 236 4.13 10.12 22.02
C PRO A 236 2.84 10.58 21.33
N GLU A 237 2.17 11.60 21.86
CA GLU A 237 0.97 12.20 21.25
C GLU A 237 1.31 13.13 20.06
N HIS A 238 2.58 13.48 19.85
CA HIS A 238 2.99 14.27 18.70
C HIS A 238 2.91 13.45 17.41
N ILE A 239 2.58 14.12 16.31
CA ILE A 239 2.51 13.49 14.99
C ILE A 239 3.94 13.09 14.58
N SER A 240 4.17 11.79 14.36
CA SER A 240 5.49 11.29 13.99
C SER A 240 5.81 11.50 12.52
N HIS A 241 4.83 11.33 11.63
CA HIS A 241 5.02 11.47 10.19
C HIS A 241 3.76 11.87 9.41
N ILE A 242 3.98 12.48 8.24
CA ILE A 242 2.97 12.72 7.19
C ILE A 242 3.49 12.10 5.89
N VAL A 243 2.84 11.06 5.38
CA VAL A 243 3.24 10.38 4.13
C VAL A 243 2.19 10.65 3.07
N PHE A 244 2.54 10.51 1.78
CA PHE A 244 1.62 10.73 0.65
C PHE A 244 1.17 9.44 -0.10
N THR A 245 -0.01 9.42 -0.75
CA THR A 245 -0.65 8.44 -1.65
C THR A 245 -1.40 9.13 -2.77
N SER A 246 -1.90 8.35 -3.73
CA SER A 246 -2.99 8.80 -4.57
C SER A 246 -4.30 9.02 -3.81
N GLY A 247 -5.03 10.09 -4.16
CA GLY A 247 -6.29 10.43 -3.49
C GLY A 247 -7.53 10.45 -4.40
N SER A 248 -8.64 9.93 -3.89
CA SER A 248 -9.94 9.84 -4.57
C SER A 248 -10.54 11.18 -5.03
N THR A 249 -10.05 12.32 -4.49
CA THR A 249 -10.45 13.69 -4.87
C THR A 249 -9.56 14.28 -5.97
N GLY A 250 -8.60 13.51 -6.49
CA GLY A 250 -7.65 13.94 -7.51
C GLY A 250 -6.43 14.71 -7.01
N LYS A 251 -6.22 14.75 -5.69
CA LYS A 251 -4.99 15.26 -5.06
C LYS A 251 -4.39 14.17 -4.18
N PRO A 252 -3.06 14.11 -4.02
CA PRO A 252 -2.43 13.12 -3.17
C PRO A 252 -2.97 13.10 -1.72
N LYS A 253 -3.15 11.92 -1.12
CA LYS A 253 -3.52 11.64 0.31
C LYS A 253 -2.39 10.86 1.00
N ALA A 254 -2.50 9.93 1.97
CA ALA A 254 -1.33 9.25 2.63
C ALA A 254 -1.14 7.70 2.45
N VAL A 255 0.13 7.20 2.42
CA VAL A 255 0.80 5.81 2.54
C VAL A 255 0.35 4.50 1.76
N ARG A 256 0.99 3.31 1.86
CA ARG A 256 2.07 2.63 1.09
C ARG A 256 1.60 1.32 0.38
N GLU A 257 2.60 0.59 -0.14
CA GLU A 257 2.71 -0.46 -1.17
C GLU A 257 2.23 -1.89 -0.80
N ALA A 258 2.00 -2.76 -1.80
CA ALA A 258 1.89 -4.22 -1.62
C ALA A 258 2.37 -5.02 -2.85
N LEU A 259 3.31 -5.96 -2.70
CA LEU A 259 3.80 -6.80 -3.80
C LEU A 259 2.69 -7.70 -4.40
N SER A 260 2.85 -8.09 -5.67
CA SER A 260 1.92 -9.04 -6.32
C SER A 260 1.97 -10.40 -5.61
N ILE A 261 0.80 -10.98 -5.35
CA ILE A 261 0.70 -12.24 -4.60
C ILE A 261 1.46 -13.39 -5.28
N ASN A 262 1.47 -13.44 -6.62
CA ASN A 262 2.18 -14.48 -7.36
C ASN A 262 3.69 -14.39 -7.15
N SER A 263 4.26 -13.18 -7.15
CA SER A 263 5.70 -12.98 -6.90
C SER A 263 6.10 -13.35 -5.47
N VAL A 264 5.22 -13.09 -4.49
CA VAL A 264 5.42 -13.51 -3.09
C VAL A 264 5.35 -15.02 -2.98
N LEU A 265 4.41 -15.66 -3.68
CA LEU A 265 4.26 -17.11 -3.68
C LEU A 265 5.46 -17.82 -4.32
N ASP A 266 6.00 -17.31 -5.44
CA ASP A 266 7.16 -17.88 -6.12
C ASP A 266 8.43 -17.78 -5.26
N PHE A 267 8.68 -16.62 -4.66
CA PHE A 267 9.81 -16.43 -3.74
C PHE A 267 9.65 -17.27 -2.47
N ALA A 268 8.43 -17.34 -1.94
CA ALA A 268 8.13 -18.19 -0.80
C ALA A 268 8.35 -19.67 -1.11
N GLN A 269 8.00 -20.17 -2.28
CA GLN A 269 8.30 -21.54 -2.68
C GLN A 269 9.81 -21.81 -2.74
N PHE A 270 10.58 -20.84 -3.24
CA PHE A 270 12.05 -20.96 -3.32
C PHE A 270 12.75 -20.98 -1.95
N ALA A 271 12.22 -20.28 -0.95
CA ALA A 271 12.88 -20.07 0.34
C ALA A 271 12.11 -20.56 1.58
N HIS A 272 11.01 -21.30 1.40
CA HIS A 272 10.15 -21.79 2.51
C HIS A 272 10.90 -22.65 3.56
N ASP A 273 12.01 -23.28 3.19
CA ASP A 273 12.87 -24.07 4.07
C ASP A 273 13.92 -23.22 4.81
N LYS A 274 14.10 -21.97 4.41
CA LYS A 274 15.12 -21.04 4.93
C LYS A 274 14.52 -19.89 5.75
N CYS A 275 13.27 -19.53 5.51
CA CYS A 275 12.61 -18.43 6.21
C CYS A 275 11.09 -18.63 6.39
N GLN A 276 10.52 -17.84 7.30
CA GLN A 276 9.07 -17.76 7.51
C GLN A 276 8.48 -16.64 6.65
N PHE A 277 7.30 -16.88 6.09
CA PHE A 277 6.60 -15.92 5.25
C PHE A 277 5.36 -15.40 5.94
N TYR A 278 5.22 -14.08 6.04
CA TYR A 278 4.05 -13.44 6.61
C TYR A 278 3.36 -12.58 5.55
N ASN A 279 2.07 -12.80 5.34
CA ASN A 279 1.21 -11.89 4.61
C ASN A 279 0.68 -10.83 5.60
N TRP A 280 1.18 -9.62 5.49
CA TRP A 280 0.73 -8.49 6.30
C TRP A 280 -0.27 -7.65 5.49
N TYR A 281 -1.28 -7.14 6.18
CA TYR A 281 -2.27 -6.26 5.57
C TYR A 281 -2.53 -5.08 6.50
N GLY A 282 -2.54 -3.89 5.92
CA GLY A 282 -2.98 -2.66 6.56
C GLY A 282 -2.95 -1.53 5.54
N PRO A 283 -3.95 -0.63 5.56
CA PRO A 283 -3.84 0.62 4.85
C PRO A 283 -2.91 1.59 5.61
N ALA A 284 -2.52 2.65 4.91
CA ALA A 284 -1.79 3.78 5.43
C ALA A 284 -2.28 4.31 6.77
N GLU A 285 -3.60 4.50 6.82
CA GLU A 285 -4.32 5.10 7.93
C GLU A 285 -4.37 4.18 9.16
N CYS A 286 -3.71 3.02 9.10
CA CYS A 286 -3.58 2.03 10.16
C CYS A 286 -2.12 1.73 10.54
N THR A 287 -1.18 2.65 10.27
CA THR A 287 0.24 2.52 10.62
C THR A 287 0.86 1.27 10.00
N GLU A 288 0.76 1.18 8.67
CA GLU A 288 1.29 0.13 7.79
C GLU A 288 0.63 -1.25 7.89
N ALA A 289 0.34 -1.76 9.09
CA ALA A 289 -0.18 -3.10 9.28
C ALA A 289 -1.26 -3.17 10.37
N ALA A 290 -2.32 -3.93 10.08
CA ALA A 290 -3.45 -4.16 10.96
C ALA A 290 -3.73 -5.65 11.19
N SER A 291 -3.37 -6.52 10.23
CA SER A 291 -3.49 -7.96 10.36
C SER A 291 -2.30 -8.69 9.76
N LYS A 292 -2.08 -9.92 10.21
CA LYS A 292 -1.01 -10.79 9.72
C LYS A 292 -1.46 -12.24 9.59
N TYR A 293 -0.92 -12.91 8.57
CA TYR A 293 -1.07 -14.33 8.33
C TYR A 293 0.29 -14.99 8.13
N LEU A 294 0.61 -16.02 8.92
CA LEU A 294 1.79 -16.85 8.68
C LEU A 294 1.46 -17.83 7.54
N ILE A 295 2.15 -17.68 6.42
CA ILE A 295 2.00 -18.54 5.25
C ILE A 295 2.72 -19.86 5.54
N SER A 296 1.98 -20.98 5.50
CA SER A 296 2.59 -22.31 5.60
C SER A 296 3.04 -22.82 4.23
N GLY A 297 4.15 -23.55 4.17
CA GLY A 297 4.77 -24.00 2.89
C GLY A 297 3.85 -24.84 1.98
N ASN A 298 2.82 -25.48 2.53
CA ASN A 298 1.85 -26.28 1.75
C ASN A 298 0.75 -25.42 1.07
N GLU A 299 0.52 -24.19 1.54
CA GLU A 299 -0.57 -23.31 1.07
C GLU A 299 -0.18 -22.46 -0.14
N LEU A 300 1.10 -22.47 -0.51
CA LEU A 300 1.67 -21.69 -1.60
C LEU A 300 1.14 -22.02 -3.01
N LYS A 301 0.19 -22.98 -3.12
CA LYS A 301 -0.37 -23.48 -4.38
C LYS A 301 -1.83 -23.06 -4.63
N GLN A 302 -2.50 -22.43 -3.66
CA GLN A 302 -3.96 -22.21 -3.72
C GLN A 302 -4.39 -20.83 -4.22
N GLY A 303 -3.46 -19.91 -4.53
CA GLY A 303 -3.73 -18.62 -5.20
C GLY A 303 -4.53 -17.58 -4.38
N HIS A 304 -5.11 -17.96 -3.25
CA HIS A 304 -5.82 -17.07 -2.34
C HIS A 304 -5.29 -17.21 -0.91
N LEU A 305 -4.56 -16.20 -0.45
CA LEU A 305 -4.11 -16.11 0.94
C LEU A 305 -5.05 -15.19 1.72
N PRO A 306 -5.49 -15.57 2.93
CA PRO A 306 -6.17 -14.64 3.82
C PRO A 306 -5.22 -13.50 4.21
N ILE A 307 -5.80 -12.36 4.59
CA ILE A 307 -5.07 -11.23 5.18
C ILE A 307 -4.81 -11.40 6.67
N GLY A 308 -5.28 -12.52 7.25
CA GLY A 308 -4.89 -12.94 8.58
C GLY A 308 -5.87 -12.61 9.67
N ARG A 309 -5.32 -12.48 10.88
CA ARG A 309 -6.01 -12.01 12.10
C ARG A 309 -5.46 -10.66 12.54
N PRO A 310 -6.22 -9.87 13.32
CA PRO A 310 -5.72 -8.60 13.84
C PRO A 310 -4.44 -8.77 14.65
N ILE A 311 -3.54 -7.78 14.54
CA ILE A 311 -2.32 -7.70 15.35
C ILE A 311 -2.64 -7.18 16.78
N PRO A 312 -1.70 -7.23 17.73
CA PRO A 312 -1.92 -6.70 19.08
C PRO A 312 -2.45 -5.29 19.09
N ASN A 313 -3.38 -5.02 20.01
CA ASN A 313 -4.06 -3.75 20.22
C ASN A 313 -4.86 -3.23 19.00
N VAL A 314 -5.05 -4.05 17.96
CA VAL A 314 -5.88 -3.77 16.78
C VAL A 314 -7.11 -4.66 16.77
N HIS A 315 -8.25 -4.11 16.37
CA HIS A 315 -9.48 -4.84 16.14
C HIS A 315 -10.00 -4.57 14.72
N ILE A 316 -10.55 -5.61 14.09
CA ILE A 316 -11.09 -5.54 12.74
C ILE A 316 -12.52 -6.07 12.73
N TYR A 317 -13.41 -5.33 12.08
CA TYR A 317 -14.78 -5.75 11.83
C TYR A 317 -15.09 -5.77 10.34
N ILE A 318 -16.11 -6.53 9.96
CA ILE A 318 -16.66 -6.58 8.61
C ILE A 318 -18.11 -6.11 8.67
N VAL A 319 -18.43 -4.98 8.03
CA VAL A 319 -19.73 -4.31 8.18
C VAL A 319 -20.44 -4.06 6.85
N ASP A 320 -21.76 -3.93 6.88
CA ASP A 320 -22.56 -3.56 5.72
C ASP A 320 -22.63 -2.04 5.52
N ASP A 321 -23.42 -1.61 4.53
CA ASP A 321 -23.61 -0.18 4.20
C ASP A 321 -24.27 0.63 5.32
N TYR A 322 -24.89 -0.03 6.29
CA TYR A 322 -25.53 0.57 7.46
C TYR A 322 -24.66 0.44 8.72
N LEU A 323 -23.38 0.07 8.53
CA LEU A 323 -22.39 -0.12 9.58
C LEU A 323 -22.77 -1.23 10.59
N GLN A 324 -23.61 -2.19 10.17
CA GLN A 324 -23.93 -3.37 10.96
C GLN A 324 -22.97 -4.51 10.63
N HIS A 325 -22.60 -5.31 11.63
CA HIS A 325 -21.78 -6.51 11.39
C HIS A 325 -22.45 -7.46 10.40
N VAL A 326 -21.74 -7.82 9.33
CA VAL A 326 -22.24 -8.78 8.34
C VAL A 326 -22.22 -10.19 8.89
N ILE A 327 -23.04 -11.07 8.33
CA ILE A 327 -23.05 -12.49 8.70
C ILE A 327 -21.71 -13.14 8.30
N PRO A 328 -20.92 -13.67 9.26
CA PRO A 328 -19.65 -14.33 8.97
C PRO A 328 -19.82 -15.54 8.04
N ASP A 329 -18.77 -15.91 7.34
CA ASP A 329 -18.69 -17.00 6.34
C ASP A 329 -19.58 -16.83 5.08
N ILE A 330 -20.62 -16.00 5.15
CA ILE A 330 -21.63 -15.85 4.09
C ILE A 330 -21.46 -14.51 3.37
N GLN A 331 -21.49 -13.41 4.11
CA GLN A 331 -21.56 -12.07 3.53
C GLN A 331 -20.18 -11.44 3.37
N ILE A 332 -20.05 -10.63 2.33
CA ILE A 332 -18.93 -9.73 2.10
C ILE A 332 -19.36 -8.35 2.59
N GLY A 333 -18.47 -7.66 3.30
CA GLY A 333 -18.71 -6.31 3.80
C GLY A 333 -17.43 -5.48 3.82
N ASP A 334 -17.55 -4.24 4.26
CA ASP A 334 -16.43 -3.33 4.44
C ASP A 334 -15.54 -3.78 5.59
N ILE A 335 -14.24 -3.84 5.33
CA ILE A 335 -13.22 -3.98 6.36
C ILE A 335 -13.09 -2.64 7.07
N VAL A 336 -13.27 -2.64 8.38
CA VAL A 336 -13.10 -1.47 9.25
C VAL A 336 -12.12 -1.82 10.35
N ILE A 337 -11.18 -0.93 10.63
CA ILE A 337 -10.03 -1.20 11.50
C ILE A 337 -10.02 -0.19 12.63
N GLY A 338 -9.93 -0.65 13.87
CA GLY A 338 -9.78 0.21 15.04
C GLY A 338 -8.62 -0.24 15.94
N GLY A 339 -8.25 0.59 16.92
CA GLY A 339 -7.18 0.30 17.86
C GLY A 339 -5.90 1.12 17.64
N SER A 340 -4.78 0.66 18.18
CA SER A 340 -3.54 1.46 18.38
C SER A 340 -2.72 1.76 17.12
N GLY A 341 -3.27 1.54 15.93
CA GLY A 341 -2.64 1.89 14.66
C GLY A 341 -3.43 2.92 13.85
N VAL A 342 -4.66 3.24 14.25
CA VAL A 342 -5.50 4.21 13.52
C VAL A 342 -4.84 5.59 13.59
N PHE A 343 -4.65 6.19 12.42
CA PHE A 343 -4.09 7.53 12.26
C PHE A 343 -4.87 8.63 13.02
N ALA A 344 -4.24 9.77 13.22
CA ALA A 344 -4.90 10.94 13.80
C ALA A 344 -5.92 11.59 12.84
N GLY A 345 -5.73 11.41 11.53
CA GLY A 345 -6.56 11.98 10.48
C GLY A 345 -5.75 12.38 9.25
N TYR A 346 -6.45 12.83 8.21
CA TYR A 346 -5.85 13.53 7.08
C TYR A 346 -5.58 15.00 7.44
N THR A 347 -4.75 15.68 6.64
CA THR A 347 -4.56 17.13 6.72
C THR A 347 -5.82 17.93 6.37
N ASP A 348 -6.82 17.28 5.77
CA ASP A 348 -8.17 17.80 5.52
C ASP A 348 -9.17 17.18 6.51
N ASP A 349 -9.72 18.02 7.40
CA ASP A 349 -10.66 17.62 8.45
C ASP A 349 -11.94 16.96 7.90
N LEU A 350 -12.43 17.39 6.72
CA LEU A 350 -13.63 16.84 6.12
C LEU A 350 -13.39 15.38 5.71
N LEU A 351 -12.21 15.09 5.13
CA LEU A 351 -11.83 13.74 4.78
C LEU A 351 -11.68 12.87 6.03
N THR A 352 -11.13 13.42 7.11
CA THR A 352 -10.99 12.71 8.40
C THR A 352 -12.36 12.30 8.94
N HIS A 353 -13.32 13.22 8.97
CA HIS A 353 -14.69 12.93 9.41
C HIS A 353 -15.43 11.91 8.56
N GLN A 354 -15.12 11.81 7.26
CA GLN A 354 -15.73 10.82 6.36
C GLN A 354 -15.10 9.43 6.51
N ALA A 355 -13.83 9.36 6.88
CA ALA A 355 -13.06 8.12 6.96
C ALA A 355 -13.15 7.43 8.33
N LEU A 356 -13.24 8.20 9.42
CA LEU A 356 -13.36 7.69 10.78
C LEU A 356 -14.82 7.53 11.17
N ILE A 357 -15.20 6.31 11.57
CA ILE A 357 -16.57 5.91 11.90
C ILE A 357 -16.63 5.25 13.28
N ASP A 358 -17.79 5.29 13.93
CA ASP A 358 -18.04 4.57 15.17
C ASP A 358 -18.59 3.17 14.88
N ILE A 359 -17.94 2.15 15.42
CA ILE A 359 -18.42 0.76 15.41
C ILE A 359 -18.44 0.25 16.85
N ASP A 360 -19.65 0.01 17.38
CA ASP A 360 -19.87 -0.44 18.75
C ASP A 360 -19.18 0.45 19.82
N GLY A 361 -19.18 1.78 19.62
CA GLY A 361 -18.56 2.75 20.54
C GLY A 361 -17.04 2.86 20.38
N LYS A 362 -16.46 2.28 19.33
CA LYS A 362 -15.03 2.36 19.02
C LYS A 362 -14.80 3.11 17.72
N LEU A 363 -13.90 4.07 17.74
CA LEU A 363 -13.47 4.79 16.54
C LEU A 363 -12.65 3.85 15.63
N CYS A 364 -13.11 3.69 14.41
CA CYS A 364 -12.52 2.82 13.39
C CYS A 364 -12.30 3.59 12.08
N TYR A 365 -11.23 3.27 11.37
CA TYR A 365 -11.01 3.69 10.00
C TYR A 365 -11.75 2.78 9.02
N ARG A 366 -12.51 3.38 8.10
CA ARG A 366 -13.20 2.69 7.00
C ARG A 366 -12.27 2.58 5.80
N THR A 367 -11.78 1.38 5.53
CA THR A 367 -10.70 1.15 4.54
C THR A 367 -11.10 1.30 3.07
N GLY A 368 -12.39 1.12 2.77
CA GLY A 368 -12.89 0.93 1.41
C GLY A 368 -12.56 -0.45 0.81
N ASP A 369 -11.88 -1.31 1.56
CA ASP A 369 -11.62 -2.70 1.20
C ASP A 369 -12.80 -3.59 1.62
N LEU A 370 -13.10 -4.58 0.79
CA LEU A 370 -14.13 -5.58 1.02
C LEU A 370 -13.50 -6.86 1.56
N GLY A 371 -14.11 -7.44 2.57
CA GLY A 371 -13.63 -8.65 3.21
C GLY A 371 -14.75 -9.59 3.64
N ARG A 372 -14.34 -10.80 4.01
CA ARG A 372 -15.21 -11.81 4.62
C ARG A 372 -14.48 -12.47 5.78
N LEU A 373 -15.12 -12.49 6.95
CA LEU A 373 -14.59 -13.16 8.12
C LEU A 373 -14.96 -14.65 8.08
N ASN A 374 -13.97 -15.53 8.18
CA ASN A 374 -14.20 -16.92 8.52
C ASN A 374 -14.32 -17.04 10.05
N ILE A 375 -15.51 -17.39 10.57
CA ILE A 375 -15.76 -17.29 12.02
C ILE A 375 -15.02 -18.37 12.82
N GLU A 376 -14.80 -19.55 12.23
CA GLU A 376 -14.18 -20.68 12.93
C GLU A 376 -12.66 -20.50 13.05
N SER A 377 -12.02 -20.08 11.97
CA SER A 377 -10.58 -19.82 11.94
C SER A 377 -10.22 -18.40 12.34
N GLY A 378 -11.17 -17.47 12.39
CA GLY A 378 -10.93 -16.04 12.60
C GLY A 378 -10.13 -15.35 11.49
N GLN A 379 -9.83 -16.05 10.41
CA GLN A 379 -9.09 -15.51 9.28
C GLN A 379 -9.98 -14.57 8.47
N ILE A 380 -9.43 -13.46 8.03
CA ILE A 380 -10.13 -12.51 7.16
C ILE A 380 -9.67 -12.74 5.72
N GLU A 381 -10.63 -12.92 4.82
CA GLU A 381 -10.39 -13.01 3.39
C GLU A 381 -10.58 -11.64 2.74
N PHE A 382 -9.61 -11.17 1.96
CA PHE A 382 -9.76 -9.98 1.12
C PHE A 382 -10.59 -10.32 -0.13
N LYS A 383 -11.57 -9.48 -0.46
CA LYS A 383 -12.53 -9.67 -1.57
C LYS A 383 -12.51 -8.58 -2.63
N GLY A 384 -11.63 -7.59 -2.49
CA GLY A 384 -11.46 -6.50 -3.43
C GLY A 384 -11.70 -5.14 -2.79
N ARG A 385 -11.93 -4.12 -3.62
CA ARG A 385 -12.26 -2.77 -3.18
C ARG A 385 -13.69 -2.38 -3.54
N ARG A 386 -14.26 -1.50 -2.73
CA ARG A 386 -15.56 -0.87 -2.97
C ARG A 386 -15.48 0.21 -4.05
N ASP A 387 -14.37 0.93 -4.10
CA ASP A 387 -14.12 2.03 -5.03
C ASP A 387 -13.29 1.57 -6.25
N TYR A 388 -12.90 2.55 -7.08
CA TYR A 388 -12.08 2.33 -8.28
C TYR A 388 -10.58 2.38 -8.01
N GLN A 389 -10.18 2.35 -6.75
CA GLN A 389 -8.78 2.32 -6.44
C GLN A 389 -8.20 0.96 -6.79
N VAL A 390 -7.03 0.98 -7.42
CA VAL A 390 -6.37 -0.22 -7.91
C VAL A 390 -4.96 -0.33 -7.38
N LYS A 391 -4.44 -1.55 -7.34
CA LYS A 391 -3.02 -1.81 -7.12
C LYS A 391 -2.42 -2.26 -8.44
N LEU A 392 -1.50 -1.47 -8.99
CA LEU A 392 -0.73 -1.82 -10.18
C LEU A 392 0.73 -2.00 -9.77
N ARG A 393 1.25 -3.23 -9.88
CA ARG A 393 2.67 -3.54 -9.53
C ARG A 393 3.03 -3.12 -8.10
N GLY A 394 2.03 -3.18 -7.22
CA GLY A 394 2.12 -2.78 -5.82
C GLY A 394 2.04 -1.30 -5.51
N GLN A 395 1.93 -0.46 -6.52
CA GLN A 395 1.60 0.94 -6.38
C GLN A 395 0.08 1.11 -6.27
N ARG A 396 -0.36 1.86 -5.25
CA ARG A 396 -1.76 2.23 -5.04
C ARG A 396 -2.08 3.40 -5.96
N ILE A 397 -2.98 3.19 -6.92
CA ILE A 397 -3.37 4.19 -7.92
C ILE A 397 -4.87 4.46 -7.75
N GLU A 398 -5.21 5.72 -7.47
CA GLU A 398 -6.56 6.23 -7.62
C GLU A 398 -6.76 6.62 -9.07
N LEU A 399 -7.59 5.86 -9.78
CA LEU A 399 -7.86 6.10 -11.19
C LEU A 399 -8.41 7.52 -11.42
N THR A 400 -9.18 8.05 -10.47
CA THR A 400 -9.71 9.41 -10.51
C THR A 400 -8.63 10.50 -10.47
N GLU A 401 -7.47 10.28 -9.82
CA GLU A 401 -6.37 11.26 -9.84
C GLU A 401 -5.75 11.38 -11.22
N VAL A 402 -5.57 10.23 -11.88
CA VAL A 402 -5.11 10.19 -13.27
C VAL A 402 -6.16 10.82 -14.19
N GLU A 403 -7.44 10.48 -14.02
CA GLU A 403 -8.55 11.06 -14.79
C GLU A 403 -8.63 12.58 -14.63
N ASN A 404 -8.57 13.10 -13.40
CA ASN A 404 -8.61 14.54 -13.15
C ASN A 404 -7.39 15.26 -13.74
N THR A 405 -6.19 14.68 -13.62
CA THR A 405 -4.99 15.28 -14.22
C THR A 405 -5.10 15.36 -15.75
N ILE A 406 -5.65 14.32 -16.39
CA ILE A 406 -5.90 14.31 -17.85
C ILE A 406 -6.92 15.41 -18.23
N LEU A 407 -7.96 15.60 -17.41
CA LEU A 407 -8.98 16.62 -17.64
C LEU A 407 -8.43 18.04 -17.43
N GLU A 408 -7.49 18.23 -16.50
CA GLU A 408 -6.84 19.52 -16.24
C GLU A 408 -5.83 19.91 -17.32
N ALA A 409 -5.23 18.92 -17.99
CA ALA A 409 -4.19 19.16 -18.99
C ALA A 409 -4.65 20.10 -20.11
N THR A 410 -5.90 19.96 -20.57
CA THR A 410 -6.39 20.67 -21.76
C THR A 410 -7.92 20.80 -21.82
N ASP A 411 -8.42 21.85 -22.49
CA ASP A 411 -9.86 22.08 -22.67
C ASP A 411 -10.53 21.19 -23.75
N TRP A 412 -9.76 20.48 -24.58
CA TRP A 412 -10.30 19.67 -25.67
C TRP A 412 -10.61 18.23 -25.26
N VAL A 413 -10.13 17.78 -24.11
CA VAL A 413 -10.63 16.54 -23.48
C VAL A 413 -12.03 16.82 -22.94
N GLN A 414 -13.03 16.11 -23.44
CA GLN A 414 -14.41 16.22 -22.93
C GLN A 414 -14.62 15.39 -21.68
N ASN A 415 -14.05 14.20 -21.67
CA ASN A 415 -14.15 13.24 -20.59
C ASN A 415 -13.03 12.20 -20.73
N CYS A 416 -12.69 11.50 -19.66
CA CYS A 416 -11.79 10.35 -19.76
C CYS A 416 -12.15 9.29 -18.72
N VAL A 417 -11.69 8.06 -18.97
CA VAL A 417 -11.74 6.97 -18.00
C VAL A 417 -10.45 6.20 -18.05
N VAL A 418 -9.89 5.96 -16.87
CA VAL A 418 -8.67 5.17 -16.72
C VAL A 418 -9.02 3.80 -16.14
N VAL A 419 -8.41 2.74 -16.66
CA VAL A 419 -8.62 1.36 -16.22
C VAL A 419 -7.31 0.58 -16.21
N ILE A 420 -7.26 -0.51 -15.44
CA ILE A 420 -6.23 -1.54 -15.63
C ILE A 420 -6.74 -2.52 -16.69
N GLN A 421 -5.93 -2.71 -17.73
CA GLN A 421 -6.11 -3.78 -18.70
C GLN A 421 -5.09 -4.87 -18.43
N ILE A 422 -5.56 -6.10 -18.32
CA ILE A 422 -4.72 -7.31 -18.24
C ILE A 422 -4.78 -7.99 -19.61
N ASP A 423 -3.61 -8.25 -20.21
CA ASP A 423 -3.49 -8.98 -21.47
C ASP A 423 -3.53 -10.51 -21.27
N GLU A 424 -3.36 -11.28 -22.35
CA GLU A 424 -3.41 -12.75 -22.32
C GLU A 424 -2.25 -13.36 -21.51
N GLU A 425 -1.16 -12.61 -21.33
CA GLU A 425 0.03 -13.02 -20.58
C GLU A 425 -0.03 -12.58 -19.11
N SER A 426 -1.20 -12.11 -18.64
CA SER A 426 -1.40 -11.60 -17.28
C SER A 426 -0.61 -10.33 -16.95
N VAL A 427 -0.11 -9.60 -17.95
CA VAL A 427 0.56 -8.32 -17.74
C VAL A 427 -0.50 -7.22 -17.57
N SER A 428 -0.46 -6.56 -16.42
CA SER A 428 -1.34 -5.44 -16.11
C SER A 428 -0.74 -4.12 -16.62
N SER A 429 -1.54 -3.34 -17.33
CA SER A 429 -1.18 -2.02 -17.87
C SER A 429 -2.25 -0.97 -17.55
N LEU A 430 -1.83 0.28 -17.32
CA LEU A 430 -2.74 1.40 -17.07
C LEU A 430 -3.16 2.02 -18.41
N VAL A 431 -4.46 2.06 -18.68
CA VAL A 431 -5.03 2.49 -19.96
C VAL A 431 -5.95 3.70 -19.75
N ALA A 432 -5.69 4.77 -20.49
CA ALA A 432 -6.57 5.94 -20.52
C ALA A 432 -7.42 5.96 -21.80
N HIS A 433 -8.74 5.92 -21.64
CA HIS A 433 -9.70 6.16 -22.70
C HIS A 433 -10.14 7.63 -22.67
N ILE A 434 -9.79 8.40 -23.69
CA ILE A 434 -10.02 9.84 -23.78
C ILE A 434 -11.11 10.13 -24.80
N MET A 435 -12.14 10.86 -24.38
CA MET A 435 -13.17 11.42 -25.25
C MET A 435 -12.77 12.82 -25.69
N VAL A 436 -12.68 13.05 -27.00
CA VAL A 436 -12.07 14.27 -27.57
C VAL A 436 -13.08 15.17 -28.28
N LYS A 437 -12.84 16.49 -28.27
CA LYS A 437 -13.59 17.46 -29.09
C LYS A 437 -13.10 17.51 -30.56
N SER A 438 -11.86 17.09 -30.82
CA SER A 438 -11.15 17.22 -32.11
C SER A 438 -10.12 16.09 -32.28
N GLU A 439 -9.87 15.65 -33.51
CA GLU A 439 -8.95 14.56 -33.86
C GLU A 439 -7.49 15.01 -34.13
N ASP A 440 -7.07 16.22 -33.76
CA ASP A 440 -5.69 16.69 -34.04
C ASP A 440 -4.64 15.95 -33.18
N ASP A 441 -3.78 15.17 -33.83
CA ASP A 441 -2.75 14.35 -33.19
C ASP A 441 -1.76 15.16 -32.34
N ARG A 442 -1.49 16.43 -32.67
CA ARG A 442 -0.59 17.31 -31.87
C ARG A 442 -1.15 17.59 -30.47
N LEU A 443 -2.45 17.41 -30.29
CA LEU A 443 -3.08 17.56 -28.99
C LEU A 443 -2.71 16.39 -28.06
N ARG A 444 -2.40 15.20 -28.60
CA ARG A 444 -2.11 13.99 -27.82
C ARG A 444 -0.81 14.09 -27.01
N GLU A 445 0.25 14.61 -27.62
CA GLU A 445 1.56 14.78 -26.97
C GLU A 445 1.46 15.72 -25.75
N ASN A 446 0.66 16.79 -25.86
CA ASN A 446 0.48 17.75 -24.78
C ASN A 446 -0.12 17.13 -23.50
N VAL A 447 -1.07 16.19 -23.62
CA VAL A 447 -1.68 15.54 -22.44
C VAL A 447 -0.72 14.56 -21.78
N ILE A 448 0.03 13.79 -22.58
CA ILE A 448 1.02 12.84 -22.04
C ILE A 448 2.11 13.59 -21.27
N ASP A 449 2.65 14.66 -21.84
CA ASP A 449 3.69 15.45 -21.20
C ASP A 449 3.16 16.19 -19.96
N TYR A 450 1.92 16.68 -20.00
CA TYR A 450 1.27 17.25 -18.80
C TYR A 450 1.17 16.20 -17.68
N CYS A 451 0.69 14.98 -17.99
CA CYS A 451 0.65 13.90 -17.01
C CYS A 451 2.03 13.59 -16.44
N ARG A 452 3.08 13.52 -17.27
CA ARG A 452 4.47 13.30 -16.82
C ARG A 452 4.98 14.42 -15.90
N GLN A 453 4.49 15.63 -16.07
CA GLN A 453 4.87 16.79 -15.25
C GLN A 453 4.10 16.89 -13.92
N HIS A 454 3.00 16.15 -13.75
CA HIS A 454 2.11 16.30 -12.59
C HIS A 454 1.85 15.00 -11.82
N LEU A 455 2.08 13.83 -12.44
CA LEU A 455 1.89 12.52 -11.83
C LEU A 455 3.23 11.82 -11.58
N PRO A 456 3.34 10.98 -10.54
CA PRO A 456 4.42 10.01 -10.44
C PRO A 456 4.45 9.13 -11.68
N PHE A 457 5.64 8.72 -12.09
CA PHE A 457 5.86 7.92 -13.30
C PHE A 457 4.92 6.70 -13.40
N TYR A 458 4.71 5.97 -12.30
CA TYR A 458 3.87 4.78 -12.27
C TYR A 458 2.35 5.04 -12.42
N MET A 459 1.91 6.29 -12.28
CA MET A 459 0.51 6.70 -12.50
C MET A 459 0.25 7.23 -13.91
N VAL A 460 1.30 7.48 -14.70
CA VAL A 460 1.14 7.89 -16.11
C VAL A 460 0.65 6.68 -16.91
N PRO A 461 -0.50 6.76 -17.62
CA PRO A 461 -0.99 5.66 -18.44
C PRO A 461 0.05 5.22 -19.47
N SER A 462 0.26 3.90 -19.59
CA SER A 462 1.16 3.32 -20.58
C SER A 462 0.48 3.09 -21.92
N MET A 463 -0.86 3.11 -21.96
CA MET A 463 -1.66 2.96 -23.18
C MET A 463 -2.77 4.00 -23.22
N TRP A 464 -3.04 4.50 -24.42
CA TRP A 464 -3.98 5.59 -24.66
C TRP A 464 -4.93 5.23 -25.79
N SER A 465 -6.22 5.49 -25.59
CA SER A 465 -7.28 5.22 -26.57
C SER A 465 -8.13 6.46 -26.72
N PHE A 466 -8.16 7.04 -27.91
CA PHE A 466 -8.99 8.19 -28.23
C PHE A 466 -10.30 7.70 -28.86
N VAL A 467 -11.44 8.11 -28.31
CA VAL A 467 -12.78 7.65 -28.72
C VAL A 467 -13.73 8.82 -28.90
N ASP A 468 -14.68 8.69 -29.83
CA ASP A 468 -15.73 9.69 -30.01
C ASP A 468 -16.73 9.69 -28.85
N ARG A 469 -16.93 8.54 -28.21
CA ARG A 469 -17.83 8.38 -27.07
C ARG A 469 -17.38 7.27 -26.13
N LEU A 470 -17.62 7.47 -24.85
CA LEU A 470 -17.46 6.43 -23.84
C LEU A 470 -18.73 5.56 -23.76
N PRO A 471 -18.60 4.23 -23.58
CA PRO A 471 -19.74 3.35 -23.40
C PRO A 471 -20.46 3.69 -22.09
N ILE A 472 -21.79 3.73 -22.11
CA ILE A 472 -22.62 3.94 -20.93
C ILE A 472 -23.55 2.75 -20.70
N ASN A 473 -23.86 2.46 -19.44
CA ASN A 473 -24.85 1.46 -19.04
C ASN A 473 -26.26 2.06 -19.05
N ASP A 474 -27.27 1.22 -18.76
CA ASP A 474 -28.69 1.61 -18.78
C ASP A 474 -29.03 2.72 -17.77
N ASN A 475 -28.18 2.93 -16.75
CA ASN A 475 -28.31 3.99 -15.76
C ASN A 475 -27.57 5.29 -16.16
N GLY A 476 -27.05 5.37 -17.39
CA GLY A 476 -26.31 6.53 -17.89
C GLY A 476 -24.91 6.72 -17.29
N LYS A 477 -24.39 5.74 -16.54
CA LYS A 477 -23.02 5.74 -16.02
C LYS A 477 -22.07 5.06 -17.01
N ILE A 478 -20.79 5.42 -16.99
CA ILE A 478 -19.80 4.81 -17.88
C ILE A 478 -19.67 3.31 -17.60
N ASP A 479 -19.79 2.50 -18.64
CA ASP A 479 -19.66 1.05 -18.56
C ASP A 479 -18.22 0.62 -18.82
N ARG A 480 -17.43 0.57 -17.74
CA ARG A 480 -16.01 0.19 -17.79
C ARG A 480 -15.78 -1.22 -18.36
N LYS A 481 -16.76 -2.12 -18.26
CA LYS A 481 -16.63 -3.50 -18.79
C LYS A 481 -16.76 -3.56 -20.31
N ARG A 482 -17.35 -2.52 -20.92
CA ARG A 482 -17.56 -2.41 -22.37
C ARG A 482 -16.55 -1.48 -23.04
N LEU A 483 -15.54 -1.00 -22.30
CA LEU A 483 -14.47 -0.22 -22.89
C LEU A 483 -13.72 -1.07 -23.94
N PRO A 484 -13.31 -0.48 -25.08
CA PRO A 484 -12.57 -1.20 -26.09
C PRO A 484 -11.24 -1.65 -25.51
N ARG A 485 -10.82 -2.89 -25.82
CA ARG A 485 -9.45 -3.31 -25.48
C ARG A 485 -8.47 -2.55 -26.37
N VAL A 486 -7.41 -2.03 -25.76
CA VAL A 486 -6.32 -1.35 -26.47
C VAL A 486 -5.22 -2.36 -26.72
N SER A 487 -4.99 -2.69 -27.98
CA SER A 487 -3.80 -3.45 -28.38
C SER A 487 -2.63 -2.48 -28.53
N ARG A 488 -1.40 -2.94 -28.22
CA ARG A 488 -0.20 -2.21 -28.61
C ARG A 488 -0.14 -2.17 -30.14
N ASN A 489 -0.61 -1.08 -30.74
CA ASN A 489 -0.48 -0.87 -32.18
C ASN A 489 0.96 -0.49 -32.49
N ARG A 490 1.78 -1.47 -32.90
CA ARG A 490 3.17 -1.26 -33.34
C ARG A 490 3.32 -0.73 -34.77
N HIS A 491 2.26 -0.70 -35.56
CA HIS A 491 2.35 -0.53 -37.03
C HIS A 491 2.42 0.92 -37.54
N GLN A 492 2.60 1.93 -36.67
CA GLN A 492 2.68 3.33 -37.13
C GLN A 492 4.07 3.96 -37.00
N ASP A 493 4.98 3.37 -36.22
CA ASP A 493 6.37 3.84 -36.13
C ASP A 493 7.30 2.94 -36.97
N GLU A 494 8.32 3.55 -37.58
CA GLU A 494 9.30 2.85 -38.42
C GLU A 494 10.15 1.92 -37.55
N VAL A 495 9.98 0.59 -37.71
CA VAL A 495 10.72 -0.42 -36.95
C VAL A 495 12.20 -0.31 -37.27
N ILE A 496 13.00 0.13 -36.29
CA ILE A 496 14.46 0.21 -36.43
C ILE A 496 15.08 -1.08 -35.90
N THR A 497 15.58 -1.92 -36.81
CA THR A 497 16.27 -3.16 -36.47
C THR A 497 17.62 -2.88 -35.80
N PRO A 498 18.08 -3.72 -34.85
CA PRO A 498 19.43 -3.68 -34.31
C PRO A 498 20.50 -3.56 -35.40
N GLY A 499 21.45 -2.65 -35.22
CA GLY A 499 22.56 -2.41 -36.14
C GLY A 499 23.93 -2.86 -35.60
N THR A 500 23.99 -3.25 -34.32
CA THR A 500 25.21 -3.68 -33.63
C THR A 500 25.01 -5.02 -32.92
N GLU A 501 26.10 -5.77 -32.71
CA GLU A 501 26.09 -7.05 -31.98
C GLU A 501 25.51 -6.90 -30.56
N LEU A 502 25.78 -5.77 -29.90
CA LEU A 502 25.21 -5.44 -28.59
C LEU A 502 23.68 -5.26 -28.65
N GLU A 503 23.18 -4.55 -29.66
CA GLU A 503 21.74 -4.39 -29.87
C GLU A 503 21.07 -5.73 -30.23
N GLU A 504 21.71 -6.60 -31.01
CA GLU A 504 21.14 -7.93 -31.29
C GLU A 504 21.04 -8.81 -30.03
N GLN A 505 22.04 -8.75 -29.14
CA GLN A 505 22.02 -9.48 -27.87
C GLN A 505 20.97 -8.92 -26.91
N LEU A 506 20.85 -7.60 -26.81
CA LEU A 506 19.81 -6.96 -26.02
C LEU A 506 18.41 -7.31 -26.54
N GLN A 507 18.21 -7.24 -27.87
CA GLN A 507 16.96 -7.62 -28.52
C GLN A 507 16.52 -9.04 -28.11
N LEU A 508 17.46 -9.99 -28.10
CA LEU A 508 17.22 -11.36 -27.69
C LEU A 508 16.83 -11.47 -26.21
N ILE A 509 17.54 -10.79 -25.31
CA ILE A 509 17.21 -10.80 -23.88
C ILE A 509 15.83 -10.21 -23.65
N PHE A 510 15.52 -9.09 -24.28
CA PHE A 510 14.22 -8.44 -24.11
C PHE A 510 13.07 -9.28 -24.66
N SER A 511 13.27 -9.93 -25.81
CA SER A 511 12.33 -10.92 -26.34
C SER A 511 12.07 -12.05 -25.34
N GLN A 512 13.12 -12.57 -24.69
CA GLN A 512 13.00 -13.64 -23.70
C GLN A 512 12.33 -13.19 -22.41
N VAL A 513 12.70 -12.02 -21.87
CA VAL A 513 12.20 -11.50 -20.59
C VAL A 513 10.76 -11.06 -20.69
N PHE A 514 10.37 -10.43 -21.80
CA PHE A 514 9.04 -9.90 -22.01
C PHE A 514 8.15 -10.81 -22.85
N HIS A 515 8.64 -11.98 -23.22
CA HIS A 515 7.92 -12.98 -24.02
C HIS A 515 7.35 -12.46 -25.34
N ILE A 516 7.99 -11.43 -25.91
CA ILE A 516 7.58 -10.79 -27.16
C ILE A 516 8.40 -11.41 -28.31
N PRO A 517 7.85 -11.61 -29.52
CA PRO A 517 8.64 -12.09 -30.66
C PRO A 517 9.89 -11.23 -30.91
N LEU A 518 10.94 -11.83 -31.47
CA LEU A 518 12.23 -11.16 -31.63
C LEU A 518 12.14 -9.98 -32.61
N ASP A 519 11.45 -10.18 -33.75
CA ASP A 519 11.21 -9.17 -34.80
C ASP A 519 10.41 -7.96 -34.30
N ASP A 520 9.85 -8.11 -33.11
CA ASP A 520 8.95 -7.22 -32.44
C ASP A 520 9.70 -6.36 -31.39
N VAL A 521 11.00 -6.59 -31.16
CA VAL A 521 11.84 -5.78 -30.29
C VAL A 521 12.74 -4.87 -31.14
N ASP A 522 12.47 -3.58 -31.21
CA ASP A 522 13.22 -2.60 -32.01
C ASP A 522 14.00 -1.58 -31.16
N VAL A 523 14.96 -0.87 -31.75
CA VAL A 523 15.87 0.02 -30.99
C VAL A 523 15.25 1.29 -30.42
N THR A 524 14.05 1.64 -30.88
CA THR A 524 13.27 2.79 -30.41
C THR A 524 12.35 2.44 -29.25
N LEU A 525 12.15 1.15 -28.98
CA LEU A 525 11.33 0.72 -27.85
C LEU A 525 11.88 1.28 -26.56
N SER A 526 10.97 1.81 -25.76
CA SER A 526 11.21 2.11 -24.37
C SER A 526 10.78 0.91 -23.52
N PHE A 527 11.34 0.80 -22.33
CA PHE A 527 11.06 -0.30 -21.43
C PHE A 527 9.56 -0.35 -21.03
N GLU A 528 8.92 0.81 -20.97
CA GLU A 528 7.48 0.98 -20.73
C GLU A 528 6.64 0.35 -21.83
N LEU A 529 7.05 0.53 -23.10
CA LEU A 529 6.35 0.00 -24.28
C LEU A 529 6.53 -1.52 -24.42
N LEU A 530 7.58 -2.09 -23.83
CA LEU A 530 7.77 -3.54 -23.72
C LEU A 530 6.84 -4.17 -22.67
N GLY A 531 6.10 -3.37 -21.88
CA GLY A 531 5.34 -3.89 -20.73
C GLY A 531 6.20 -4.10 -19.50
N GLY A 532 7.38 -3.49 -19.52
CA GLY A 532 8.38 -3.57 -18.50
C GLY A 532 7.83 -3.40 -17.09
N THR A 533 8.00 -4.42 -16.25
CA THR A 533 7.74 -4.36 -14.80
C THR A 533 9.06 -4.20 -14.06
N SER A 534 9.05 -3.72 -12.81
CA SER A 534 10.28 -3.69 -11.99
C SER A 534 10.94 -5.07 -11.88
N LEU A 535 10.14 -6.15 -11.87
CA LEU A 535 10.64 -7.53 -11.92
C LEU A 535 11.24 -7.87 -13.29
N GLY A 536 10.63 -7.41 -14.38
CA GLY A 536 11.17 -7.49 -15.73
C GLY A 536 12.48 -6.72 -15.89
N ILE A 537 12.63 -5.55 -15.23
CA ILE A 537 13.90 -4.81 -15.19
C ILE A 537 14.94 -5.67 -14.52
N ILE A 538 14.62 -6.20 -13.33
CA ILE A 538 15.53 -7.05 -12.56
C ILE A 538 15.93 -8.30 -13.36
N HIS A 539 14.99 -8.94 -14.06
CA HIS A 539 15.26 -10.13 -14.87
C HIS A 539 16.11 -9.78 -16.09
N ALA A 540 15.78 -8.72 -16.83
CA ALA A 540 16.57 -8.24 -17.95
C ALA A 540 17.97 -7.85 -17.52
N LEU A 541 18.12 -7.06 -16.45
CA LEU A 541 19.42 -6.69 -15.90
C LEU A 541 20.22 -7.92 -15.43
N SER A 542 19.57 -8.91 -14.80
CA SER A 542 20.22 -10.16 -14.42
C SER A 542 20.73 -10.93 -15.64
N MET A 543 19.92 -11.03 -16.70
CA MET A 543 20.31 -11.71 -17.94
C MET A 543 21.41 -10.93 -18.69
N ILE A 544 21.33 -9.61 -18.74
CA ILE A 544 22.35 -8.74 -19.36
C ILE A 544 23.67 -8.87 -18.60
N ARG A 545 23.63 -8.88 -17.26
CA ARG A 545 24.81 -9.11 -16.44
C ARG A 545 25.44 -10.48 -16.69
N ASN A 546 24.61 -11.51 -16.87
CA ASN A 546 25.09 -12.87 -17.10
C ASN A 546 25.55 -13.12 -18.55
N GLN A 547 24.98 -12.44 -19.54
CA GLN A 547 25.16 -12.77 -20.97
C GLN A 547 25.95 -11.72 -21.75
N ILE A 548 25.95 -10.45 -21.32
CA ILE A 548 26.48 -9.32 -22.09
C ILE A 548 27.53 -8.51 -21.31
N TYR A 549 27.15 -7.88 -20.18
CA TYR A 549 28.03 -6.95 -19.46
C TYR A 549 27.65 -6.79 -17.98
N GLU A 550 28.62 -6.96 -17.08
CA GLU A 550 28.42 -7.00 -15.61
C GLU A 550 28.19 -5.65 -14.90
N GLY A 551 28.21 -4.51 -15.61
CA GLY A 551 28.15 -3.17 -15.00
C GLY A 551 27.04 -2.24 -15.50
N VAL A 552 25.93 -2.80 -15.99
CA VAL A 552 24.71 -2.03 -16.27
C VAL A 552 23.95 -1.77 -14.95
N ASP A 553 23.74 -0.50 -14.61
CA ASP A 553 22.86 -0.08 -13.52
C ASP A 553 21.40 0.06 -14.01
N ALA A 554 20.44 0.06 -13.09
CA ALA A 554 19.02 0.14 -13.43
C ALA A 554 18.60 1.53 -13.95
N HIS A 555 19.29 2.59 -13.51
CA HIS A 555 18.93 3.98 -13.76
C HIS A 555 19.28 4.44 -15.19
N THR A 556 20.41 3.96 -15.72
CA THR A 556 20.84 4.13 -17.12
C THR A 556 19.90 3.40 -18.08
N PHE A 557 19.15 2.42 -17.57
CA PHE A 557 18.32 1.50 -18.34
C PHE A 557 16.88 1.98 -18.54
N GLU A 558 16.38 2.88 -17.69
CA GLU A 558 14.98 3.33 -17.72
C GLU A 558 14.65 4.25 -18.91
N GLN A 559 15.63 4.91 -19.53
CA GLN A 559 15.33 5.94 -20.53
C GLN A 559 15.21 5.40 -21.97
N ARG A 560 16.01 4.39 -22.38
CA ARG A 560 15.92 3.69 -23.69
C ARG A 560 16.57 2.30 -23.64
N VAL A 561 15.93 1.32 -24.29
CA VAL A 561 16.31 -0.12 -24.31
C VAL A 561 17.73 -0.38 -24.84
N PHE A 562 18.31 0.55 -25.62
CA PHE A 562 19.58 0.36 -26.35
C PHE A 562 20.67 1.41 -26.10
N GLN A 563 20.50 2.35 -25.16
CA GLN A 563 21.55 3.30 -24.80
C GLN A 563 22.36 2.81 -23.59
N LEU A 564 23.24 1.82 -23.80
CA LEU A 564 24.20 1.39 -22.78
C LEU A 564 25.51 2.18 -22.88
N ALA A 565 25.83 3.00 -21.88
CA ALA A 565 27.18 3.52 -21.69
C ALA A 565 28.05 2.46 -20.96
N PRO A 566 29.33 2.28 -21.32
CA PRO A 566 30.16 1.21 -20.76
C PRO A 566 30.64 1.58 -19.35
N VAL A 567 30.12 0.90 -18.33
CA VAL A 567 30.67 0.93 -16.96
C VAL A 567 31.10 -0.49 -16.59
N THR A 568 32.40 -0.71 -16.44
CA THR A 568 32.99 -1.99 -16.02
C THR A 568 32.66 -2.33 -14.55
N VAL A 569 32.56 -3.63 -14.19
CA VAL A 569 33.12 -4.32 -12.98
C VAL A 569 32.42 -5.71 -12.77
N GLY A 570 33.00 -6.62 -11.97
CA GLY A 570 32.79 -8.07 -11.76
C GLY A 570 31.50 -8.68 -11.11
N PRO A 571 31.45 -10.01 -10.84
CA PRO A 571 30.20 -10.76 -10.59
C PRO A 571 29.74 -10.96 -9.12
N GLY A 572 28.41 -10.96 -8.93
CA GLY A 572 27.66 -11.64 -7.86
C GLY A 572 26.59 -10.81 -7.13
N SER A 573 25.30 -11.23 -7.13
CA SER A 573 24.24 -10.57 -6.33
C SER A 573 23.06 -11.47 -5.94
N ILE A 574 22.50 -11.21 -4.75
CA ILE A 574 21.27 -11.73 -4.13
C ILE A 574 20.20 -10.61 -4.11
N ILE A 575 18.91 -10.96 -4.23
CA ILE A 575 17.72 -10.08 -4.22
C ILE A 575 17.05 -10.10 -2.84
N GLU A 576 16.76 -8.94 -2.24
CA GLU A 576 15.79 -8.81 -1.13
C GLU A 576 15.00 -7.48 -1.13
N ALA A 577 13.84 -7.52 -0.47
CA ALA A 577 12.69 -6.64 -0.63
C ALA A 577 12.72 -5.32 0.19
N ASN A 578 12.04 -4.32 -0.35
CA ASN A 578 11.91 -2.93 0.14
C ASN A 578 11.01 -2.75 1.38
N SER A 579 11.31 -3.42 2.50
CA SER A 579 10.69 -3.09 3.79
C SER A 579 11.65 -2.32 4.69
N PHE A 580 11.29 -1.09 5.05
CA PHE A 580 11.97 -0.35 6.11
C PHE A 580 11.54 -0.95 7.45
N VAL A 581 12.42 -1.68 8.12
CA VAL A 581 12.28 -1.95 9.56
C VAL A 581 13.11 -0.90 10.27
N PHE A 582 12.45 0.05 10.94
CA PHE A 582 13.16 0.98 11.81
C PHE A 582 13.97 0.16 12.83
N PRO A 583 15.25 0.50 13.09
CA PRO A 583 15.99 -0.10 14.21
C PRO A 583 15.27 0.26 15.52
N GLY A 584 14.39 -0.62 16.00
CA GLY A 584 13.48 -0.35 17.12
C GLY A 584 12.04 -0.84 16.96
N ALA A 585 11.64 -1.36 15.80
CA ALA A 585 10.31 -1.97 15.65
C ALA A 585 10.19 -3.23 16.52
N ILE A 586 9.15 -3.28 17.35
CA ILE A 586 8.86 -4.42 18.22
C ILE A 586 8.27 -5.55 17.37
N LEU A 587 9.09 -6.55 17.03
CA LEU A 587 8.57 -7.85 16.62
C LEU A 587 8.16 -8.62 17.88
N GLU A 588 6.91 -9.06 17.92
CA GLU A 588 6.27 -9.76 19.05
C GLU A 588 7.15 -10.84 19.71
N GLY A 589 7.28 -10.74 21.03
CA GLY A 589 7.85 -11.74 21.92
C GLY A 589 8.35 -11.07 23.20
N GLU A 590 7.95 -11.57 24.38
CA GLU A 590 8.19 -11.00 25.71
C GLU A 590 9.67 -10.95 26.17
N ASN A 591 10.67 -10.90 25.29
CA ASN A 591 12.08 -10.79 25.67
C ASN A 591 12.78 -9.77 24.78
N MET A 592 13.69 -8.99 25.38
CA MET A 592 14.45 -7.92 24.72
C MET A 592 14.87 -8.32 23.31
N ILE A 593 14.38 -7.56 22.33
CA ILE A 593 14.71 -7.74 20.92
C ILE A 593 16.21 -7.52 20.76
N GLU A 594 16.89 -8.48 20.14
CA GLU A 594 18.28 -8.25 19.76
C GLU A 594 18.33 -7.04 18.82
N PRO A 595 19.21 -6.06 19.07
CA PRO A 595 19.32 -4.87 18.23
C PRO A 595 19.58 -5.28 16.78
N LEU A 596 18.74 -4.84 15.84
CA LEU A 596 18.90 -5.19 14.43
C LEU A 596 19.90 -4.26 13.75
N THR A 597 20.56 -4.75 12.70
CA THR A 597 21.34 -3.90 11.79
C THR A 597 20.47 -3.66 10.56
N LEU A 598 20.18 -2.40 10.26
CA LEU A 598 19.47 -2.02 9.05
C LEU A 598 20.44 -2.05 7.87
N ILE A 599 20.21 -2.97 6.94
CA ILE A 599 20.99 -3.07 5.70
C ILE A 599 20.18 -2.39 4.60
N MET A 600 20.71 -1.28 4.11
CA MET A 600 20.18 -0.52 2.98
C MET A 600 21.10 -0.76 1.78
N LYS A 601 20.51 -0.86 0.59
CA LYS A 601 21.27 -0.83 -0.66
C LYS A 601 20.81 0.38 -1.46
N GLY A 602 21.75 1.08 -2.09
CA GLY A 602 21.43 2.12 -3.04
C GLY A 602 20.76 1.54 -4.27
N ASP A 603 20.20 2.40 -5.11
CA ASP A 603 19.69 2.02 -6.43
C ASP A 603 20.84 1.60 -7.37
N HIS A 604 22.08 1.89 -6.96
CA HIS A 604 23.30 1.30 -7.50
C HIS A 604 23.60 -0.02 -6.78
N LEU A 605 23.39 -1.12 -7.48
CA LEU A 605 23.82 -2.45 -7.04
C LEU A 605 25.35 -2.54 -7.11
N ASP A 606 26.06 -2.15 -6.05
CA ASP A 606 27.51 -2.37 -5.96
C ASP A 606 27.94 -3.52 -5.04
N LYS A 607 29.16 -3.97 -5.30
CA LYS A 607 29.73 -5.30 -5.14
C LYS A 607 30.58 -5.37 -3.89
N GLY A 608 30.19 -6.25 -2.98
CA GLY A 608 31.11 -6.78 -1.99
C GLY A 608 30.62 -6.67 -0.55
N THR A 609 29.93 -7.70 -0.10
CA THR A 609 30.18 -8.27 1.23
C THR A 609 29.63 -9.70 1.22
N ARG A 610 30.48 -10.64 1.63
CA ARG A 610 30.17 -12.08 1.68
C ARG A 610 29.19 -12.43 2.77
#